data_AF-A0A942CMQ5-F1
#
_entry.id   AF-A0A942CMQ5-F1
#
_cell.length_a   1.000
_cell.length_b   1.000
_cell.length_c   1.000
_cell.angle_alpha   90.00
_cell.angle_beta   90.00
_cell.angle_gamma   90.00
#
_symmetry.space_group_name_H-M   'P 1'
#
loop_
_entity.id
_entity.type
_entity.pdbx_description
1 polymer ?
#
loop_
_entity_poly.entity_id
_entity_poly.type
_entity_poly.pdbx_seq_one_letter_code
_entity_poly.pdbx_strand_id
1 'polypeptide(L)'
;MRFGGLVRPTTVTQAAALATALFILATLILLLIAYPSLPDLLPVHFNRYGEANGWQYRTLPRVLIPVGVQMMLAIVFGAVAALLLSRPHGEHEADAADVRAAATAAEAVVLLASIWIVFQGYAAFSLARLWMSHQATLPFYNLAELVCGVASVVVAVRAHRRLGRPEPRPFVPGHWRLGQLYKNPDDPALFVPTRDGRRWTLNFGRPVAGALLGIVLAVGVLAPTVLIALALR
;
A
#
# COMPACT_ATOMS: atom_id res chain seq x y z
N MET A 1 31.25 7.91 13.35
CA MET A 1 30.04 8.17 12.52
C MET A 1 28.84 8.19 13.45
N ARG A 2 28.23 9.36 13.68
CA ARG A 2 26.98 9.43 14.45
C ARG A 2 25.87 8.90 13.54
N PHE A 3 25.29 7.75 13.88
CA PHE A 3 24.06 7.29 13.25
C PHE A 3 22.99 8.34 13.56
N GLY A 4 22.60 9.13 12.55
CA GLY A 4 21.44 10.01 12.67
C GLY A 4 20.19 9.18 13.01
N GLY A 5 19.27 9.76 13.77
CA GLY A 5 18.03 9.08 14.12
C GLY A 5 17.17 8.83 12.86
N LEU A 6 16.50 7.68 12.80
CA LEU A 6 15.43 7.42 11.84
C LEU A 6 14.20 8.26 12.20
N VAL A 7 13.38 8.61 11.21
CA VAL A 7 12.12 9.31 11.46
C VAL A 7 11.22 8.40 12.29
N ARG A 8 10.78 8.88 13.46
CA ARG A 8 9.88 8.09 14.31
C ARG A 8 8.50 8.00 13.64
N PRO A 9 7.94 6.79 13.47
CA PRO A 9 6.57 6.65 12.98
C PRO A 9 5.60 7.32 13.98
N THR A 10 4.52 7.89 13.46
CA THR A 10 3.45 8.44 14.32
C THR A 10 2.73 7.30 15.03
N THR A 11 2.05 7.62 16.13
CA THR A 11 1.19 6.66 16.86
C THR A 11 0.10 6.10 15.96
N VAL A 12 -0.42 6.92 15.03
CA VAL A 12 -1.40 6.51 14.01
C VAL A 12 -0.79 5.46 13.07
N THR A 13 0.42 5.69 12.57
CA THR A 13 1.13 4.73 11.72
C THR A 13 1.36 3.41 12.44
N GLN A 14 1.78 3.44 13.70
CA GLN A 14 2.00 2.22 14.51
C GLN A 14 0.69 1.46 14.75
N ALA A 15 -0.38 2.16 15.12
CA ALA A 15 -1.69 1.57 15.33
C ALA A 15 -2.26 0.95 14.05
N ALA A 16 -2.12 1.64 12.91
CA ALA A 16 -2.55 1.15 11.61
C ALA A 16 -1.76 -0.09 11.16
N ALA A 17 -0.43 -0.09 11.37
CA ALA A 17 0.40 -1.26 11.08
C ALA A 17 0.03 -2.48 11.96
N LEU A 18 -0.21 -2.26 13.26
CA LEU A 18 -0.66 -3.32 14.16
C LEU A 18 -2.05 -3.84 13.75
N ALA A 19 -3.00 -2.95 13.49
CA ALA A 19 -4.34 -3.33 13.02
C ALA A 19 -4.26 -4.15 11.72
N THR A 20 -3.39 -3.76 10.80
CA THR A 20 -3.12 -4.49 9.56
C THR A 20 -2.68 -5.92 9.86
N ALA A 21 -1.67 -6.12 10.70
CA ALA A 21 -1.19 -7.45 11.06
C ALA A 21 -2.27 -8.31 11.73
N LEU A 22 -3.05 -7.72 12.65
CA LEU A 22 -4.16 -8.40 13.32
C LEU A 22 -5.26 -8.82 12.33
N PHE A 23 -5.60 -7.97 11.36
CA PHE A 23 -6.60 -8.29 10.35
C PHE A 23 -6.16 -9.39 9.39
N ILE A 24 -4.87 -9.44 9.02
CA ILE A 24 -4.33 -10.54 8.22
C ILE A 24 -4.44 -11.86 9.00
N LEU A 25 -4.06 -11.84 10.28
CA LEU A 25 -4.18 -13.00 11.15
C LEU A 25 -5.65 -13.44 11.30
N ALA A 26 -6.57 -12.50 11.49
CA ALA A 26 -8.00 -12.80 11.56
C ALA A 26 -8.53 -13.42 10.25
N THR A 27 -8.09 -12.91 9.10
CA THR A 27 -8.45 -13.45 7.79
C THR A 27 -7.93 -14.88 7.62
N LEU A 28 -6.67 -15.13 8.02
CA LEU A 28 -6.08 -16.47 8.02
C LEU A 28 -6.88 -17.44 8.90
N ILE A 29 -7.16 -17.08 10.14
CA ILE A 29 -7.92 -17.91 11.08
C ILE A 29 -9.32 -18.22 10.52
N LEU A 30 -10.01 -17.20 10.01
CA LEU A 30 -11.34 -17.34 9.41
C LEU A 30 -11.35 -18.35 8.26
N LEU A 31 -10.38 -18.26 7.35
CA LEU A 31 -10.30 -19.18 6.21
C LEU A 31 -9.92 -20.60 6.62
N LEU A 32 -9.04 -20.76 7.61
CA LEU A 32 -8.70 -22.08 8.16
C LEU A 32 -9.90 -22.75 8.86
N ILE A 33 -10.72 -21.97 9.58
CA ILE A 33 -11.96 -22.46 10.20
C ILE A 33 -13.00 -22.83 9.13
N ALA A 34 -13.12 -22.02 8.06
CA ALA A 34 -14.08 -22.28 6.99
C ALA A 34 -13.67 -23.49 6.12
N TYR A 35 -12.37 -23.74 5.96
CA TYR A 35 -11.82 -24.72 5.03
C TYR A 35 -12.49 -26.11 5.03
N PRO A 36 -12.74 -26.76 6.19
CA PRO A 36 -13.34 -28.10 6.23
C PRO A 36 -14.78 -28.14 5.68
N SER A 37 -15.51 -27.03 5.78
CA SER A 37 -16.91 -26.91 5.34
C SER A 37 -17.07 -26.57 3.86
N LEU A 38 -15.98 -26.21 3.17
CA LEU A 38 -16.02 -25.87 1.76
C LEU A 38 -16.23 -27.12 0.89
N PRO A 39 -16.98 -27.04 -0.21
CA PRO A 39 -17.14 -28.15 -1.15
C PRO A 39 -15.81 -28.49 -1.85
N ASP A 40 -15.67 -29.73 -2.33
CA ASP A 40 -14.45 -30.18 -3.01
C ASP A 40 -14.21 -29.48 -4.36
N LEU A 41 -15.26 -28.99 -5.00
CA LEU A 41 -15.21 -28.21 -6.24
C LEU A 41 -15.69 -26.78 -5.96
N LEU A 42 -14.79 -25.82 -6.14
CA LEU A 42 -15.04 -24.40 -5.93
C LEU A 42 -15.33 -23.71 -7.27
N PRO A 43 -16.45 -22.98 -7.41
CA PRO A 43 -16.65 -22.12 -8.57
C PRO A 43 -15.65 -20.95 -8.52
N VAL A 44 -14.97 -20.70 -9.64
CA VAL A 44 -13.98 -19.62 -9.79
C VAL A 44 -14.27 -18.69 -10.98
N HIS A 45 -15.22 -19.07 -11.84
CA HIS A 45 -15.64 -18.27 -12.97
C HIS A 45 -17.15 -18.37 -13.16
N PHE A 46 -17.76 -17.24 -13.50
CA PHE A 46 -19.20 -17.09 -13.69
C PHE A 46 -19.50 -16.47 -15.05
N ASN A 47 -20.56 -16.92 -15.71
CA ASN A 47 -21.02 -16.31 -16.95
C ASN A 47 -21.76 -14.98 -16.69
N ARG A 48 -22.17 -14.27 -17.75
CA ARG A 48 -22.94 -13.01 -17.67
C ARG A 48 -24.30 -13.14 -16.96
N TYR A 49 -24.79 -14.35 -16.76
CA TYR A 49 -26.05 -14.65 -16.08
C TYR A 49 -25.84 -15.03 -14.60
N GLY A 50 -24.59 -15.04 -14.12
CA GLY A 50 -24.24 -15.37 -12.73
C GLY A 50 -24.15 -16.87 -12.46
N GLU A 51 -24.14 -17.72 -13.50
CA GLU A 51 -24.02 -19.17 -13.33
C GLU A 51 -22.54 -19.56 -13.37
N ALA A 52 -22.14 -20.46 -12.47
CA ALA A 52 -20.79 -21.00 -12.47
C ALA A 52 -20.55 -21.82 -13.76
N ASN A 53 -19.49 -21.49 -14.48
CA ASN A 53 -19.05 -22.23 -15.68
C ASN A 53 -17.55 -22.58 -15.66
N GLY A 54 -16.88 -22.33 -14.53
CA GLY A 54 -15.50 -22.76 -14.29
C GLY A 54 -15.29 -23.15 -12.84
N TRP A 55 -14.70 -24.33 -12.64
CA TRP A 55 -14.49 -24.93 -11.31
C TRP A 55 -13.06 -25.38 -11.11
N GLN A 56 -12.69 -25.45 -9.84
CA GLN A 56 -11.35 -25.74 -9.40
C GLN A 56 -11.39 -26.50 -8.08
N TYR A 57 -10.53 -27.50 -7.90
CA TYR A 57 -10.49 -28.28 -6.65
C TYR A 57 -10.22 -27.42 -5.41
N ARG A 58 -10.86 -27.74 -4.30
CA ARG A 58 -10.52 -27.17 -3.01
C ARG A 58 -9.12 -27.62 -2.61
N THR A 59 -8.20 -26.68 -2.54
CA THR A 59 -6.86 -26.88 -1.98
C THR A 59 -6.55 -25.76 -1.00
N LEU A 60 -5.77 -26.07 0.02
CA LEU A 60 -5.41 -25.09 1.04
C LEU A 60 -4.74 -23.84 0.46
N PRO A 61 -3.75 -23.94 -0.45
CA PRO A 61 -3.14 -22.75 -1.07
C PRO A 61 -4.15 -21.87 -1.82
N ARG A 62 -5.13 -22.48 -2.49
CA ARG A 62 -6.16 -21.75 -3.25
C ARG A 62 -7.08 -20.95 -2.36
N VAL A 63 -7.53 -21.55 -1.25
CA VAL A 63 -8.39 -20.87 -0.26
C VAL A 63 -7.61 -19.74 0.43
N LEU A 64 -6.30 -19.88 0.60
CA LEU A 64 -5.44 -18.88 1.26
C LEU A 64 -4.87 -17.79 0.33
N ILE A 65 -5.21 -17.77 -0.97
CA ILE A 65 -4.78 -16.70 -1.90
C ILE A 65 -5.04 -15.29 -1.33
N PRO A 66 -6.22 -14.98 -0.74
CA PRO A 66 -6.46 -13.65 -0.18
C PRO A 66 -5.47 -13.25 0.92
N VAL A 67 -5.06 -14.20 1.77
CA VAL A 67 -4.04 -13.96 2.81
C VAL A 67 -2.68 -13.69 2.17
N GLY A 68 -2.32 -14.44 1.13
CA GLY A 68 -1.11 -14.18 0.36
C GLY A 68 -1.08 -12.79 -0.26
N VAL A 69 -2.21 -12.34 -0.82
CA VAL A 69 -2.37 -10.97 -1.35
C VAL A 69 -2.24 -9.93 -0.25
N GLN A 70 -2.90 -10.12 0.91
CA GLN A 70 -2.77 -9.18 2.03
C GLN A 70 -1.33 -9.09 2.54
N MET A 71 -0.63 -10.22 2.67
CA MET A 71 0.78 -10.26 3.08
C MET A 71 1.67 -9.53 2.08
N MET A 72 1.48 -9.77 0.79
CA MET A 72 2.21 -9.07 -0.27
C MET A 72 1.99 -7.55 -0.19
N LEU A 73 0.74 -7.09 -0.07
CA LEU A 73 0.42 -5.67 0.07
C LEU A 73 1.04 -5.08 1.35
N ALA A 74 0.96 -5.78 2.48
CA ALA A 74 1.55 -5.34 3.74
C ALA A 74 3.07 -5.19 3.65
N ILE A 75 3.75 -6.14 3.01
CA ILE A 75 5.20 -6.10 2.80
C ILE A 75 5.57 -4.92 1.90
N VAL A 76 4.86 -4.74 0.78
CA VAL A 76 5.14 -3.67 -0.18
C VAL A 76 4.94 -2.29 0.44
N PHE A 77 3.75 -2.04 0.99
CA PHE A 77 3.45 -0.73 1.58
C PHE A 77 4.23 -0.48 2.86
N GLY A 78 4.50 -1.53 3.64
CA GLY A 78 5.41 -1.48 4.79
C GLY A 78 6.84 -1.12 4.37
N ALA A 79 7.36 -1.70 3.29
CA ALA A 79 8.67 -1.36 2.75
C ALA A 79 8.73 0.09 2.24
N VAL A 80 7.68 0.55 1.54
CA VAL A 80 7.56 1.96 1.13
C VAL A 80 7.56 2.89 2.34
N ALA A 81 6.75 2.60 3.36
CA ALA A 81 6.71 3.39 4.59
C ALA A 81 8.06 3.38 5.33
N ALA A 82 8.72 2.23 5.43
CA ALA A 82 10.03 2.09 6.04
C ALA A 82 11.09 2.92 5.30
N LEU A 83 11.10 2.90 3.97
CA LEU A 83 12.00 3.72 3.14
C LEU A 83 11.73 5.22 3.29
N LEU A 84 10.47 5.63 3.38
CA LEU A 84 10.12 7.02 3.64
C LEU A 84 10.65 7.47 5.01
N LEU A 85 10.60 6.60 6.02
CA LEU A 85 11.09 6.87 7.38
C LEU A 85 12.62 6.68 7.53
N SER A 86 13.29 6.05 6.57
CA SER A 86 14.72 5.70 6.68
C SER A 86 15.67 6.87 6.46
N ARG A 87 15.17 8.10 6.39
CA ARG A 87 15.95 9.34 6.22
C ARG A 87 16.76 9.60 7.51
N PRO A 88 18.10 9.63 7.46
CA PRO A 88 18.93 10.00 8.60
C PRO A 88 18.76 11.48 8.92
N HIS A 89 18.36 11.84 10.14
CA HIS A 89 18.29 13.22 10.60
C HIS A 89 19.22 13.46 11.80
N GLY A 90 19.77 14.68 11.89
CA GLY A 90 20.37 15.17 13.13
C GLY A 90 19.27 15.61 14.12
N GLU A 91 19.57 15.63 15.42
CA GLU A 91 18.57 16.00 16.45
C GLU A 91 18.01 17.43 16.28
N HIS A 92 18.77 18.33 15.67
CA HIS A 92 18.34 19.71 15.38
C HIS A 92 17.45 19.83 14.13
N GLU A 93 17.27 18.74 13.37
CA GLU A 93 16.45 18.71 12.15
C GLU A 93 15.12 17.98 12.34
N ALA A 94 14.77 17.55 13.56
CA ALA A 94 13.54 16.78 13.81
C ALA A 94 12.26 17.53 13.36
N ASP A 95 12.29 18.87 13.38
CA ASP A 95 11.23 19.75 12.90
C ASP A 95 11.43 20.29 11.47
N ALA A 96 12.35 19.70 10.69
CA ALA A 96 12.47 20.09 9.28
C ALA A 96 11.20 19.73 8.49
N ALA A 97 10.81 20.58 7.53
CA ALA A 97 9.61 20.38 6.73
C ALA A 97 9.65 19.05 5.93
N ASP A 98 10.84 18.64 5.51
CA ASP A 98 11.13 17.34 4.87
C ASP A 98 10.78 16.13 5.78
N VAL A 99 11.12 16.20 7.08
CA VAL A 99 10.81 15.14 8.06
C VAL A 99 9.31 14.95 8.18
N ARG A 100 8.59 16.08 8.33
CA ARG A 100 7.14 16.10 8.43
C ARG A 100 6.49 15.58 7.16
N ALA A 101 7.04 15.92 6.00
CA ALA A 101 6.57 15.42 4.72
C ALA A 101 6.74 13.90 4.62
N ALA A 102 7.91 13.37 4.99
CA ALA A 102 8.18 11.94 5.02
C ALA A 102 7.28 11.17 6.00
N ALA A 103 7.12 11.67 7.23
CA ALA A 103 6.24 11.06 8.23
C ALA A 103 4.77 11.09 7.79
N THR A 104 4.31 12.20 7.20
CA THR A 104 2.93 12.33 6.68
C THR A 104 2.69 11.41 5.49
N ALA A 105 3.66 11.28 4.58
CA ALA A 105 3.58 10.35 3.45
C ALA A 105 3.56 8.90 3.93
N ALA A 106 4.41 8.53 4.89
CA ALA A 106 4.44 7.19 5.47
C ALA A 106 3.12 6.86 6.20
N GLU A 107 2.58 7.79 7.00
CA GLU A 107 1.26 7.64 7.64
C GLU A 107 0.16 7.41 6.60
N ALA A 108 0.13 8.20 5.52
CA ALA A 108 -0.85 8.04 4.45
C ALA A 108 -0.74 6.68 3.75
N VAL A 109 0.48 6.23 3.43
CA VAL A 109 0.74 4.93 2.81
C VAL A 109 0.25 3.79 3.70
N VAL A 110 0.57 3.82 4.99
CA VAL A 110 0.14 2.76 5.92
C VAL A 110 -1.36 2.77 6.11
N LEU A 111 -2.01 3.93 6.24
CA LEU A 111 -3.47 4.01 6.35
C LEU A 111 -4.17 3.49 5.09
N LEU A 112 -3.70 3.85 3.90
CA LEU A 112 -4.22 3.32 2.65
C LEU A 112 -4.05 1.80 2.58
N ALA A 113 -2.88 1.28 2.95
CA ALA A 113 -2.65 -0.15 3.02
C ALA A 113 -3.62 -0.84 3.99
N SER A 114 -3.82 -0.29 5.19
CA SER A 114 -4.77 -0.82 6.16
C SER A 114 -6.19 -0.87 5.63
N ILE A 115 -6.68 0.19 4.98
CA ILE A 115 -8.03 0.24 4.37
C ILE A 115 -8.21 -0.91 3.38
N TRP A 116 -7.27 -1.06 2.45
CA TRP A 116 -7.40 -2.05 1.38
C TRP A 116 -7.12 -3.49 1.86
N ILE A 117 -6.31 -3.68 2.91
CA ILE A 117 -6.12 -5.00 3.54
C ILE A 117 -7.37 -5.44 4.30
N VAL A 118 -8.05 -4.52 5.00
CA VAL A 118 -9.35 -4.80 5.64
C VAL A 118 -10.40 -5.15 4.59
N PHE A 119 -10.48 -4.37 3.50
CA PHE A 119 -11.34 -4.70 2.36
C PHE A 119 -11.07 -6.10 1.80
N GLN A 120 -9.80 -6.46 1.59
CA GLN A 120 -9.41 -7.80 1.15
C GLN A 120 -9.83 -8.89 2.14
N GLY A 121 -9.79 -8.63 3.44
CA GLY A 121 -10.29 -9.57 4.46
C GLY A 121 -11.79 -9.79 4.35
N TYR A 122 -12.55 -8.72 4.14
CA TYR A 122 -13.99 -8.81 3.87
C TYR A 122 -14.30 -9.48 2.53
N ALA A 123 -13.49 -9.24 1.48
CA ALA A 123 -13.60 -9.93 0.21
C ALA A 123 -13.35 -11.44 0.37
N ALA A 124 -12.35 -11.83 1.17
CA ALA A 124 -12.06 -13.22 1.50
C ALA A 124 -13.23 -13.89 2.25
N PHE A 125 -13.81 -13.20 3.23
CA PHE A 125 -15.03 -13.67 3.91
C PHE A 125 -16.20 -13.84 2.93
N SER A 126 -16.44 -12.85 2.08
CA SER A 126 -17.52 -12.88 1.09
C SER A 126 -17.33 -14.02 0.08
N LEU A 127 -16.09 -14.28 -0.33
CA LEU A 127 -15.74 -15.39 -1.21
C LEU A 127 -15.96 -16.75 -0.54
N ALA A 128 -15.57 -16.91 0.73
CA ALA A 128 -15.84 -18.12 1.49
C ALA A 128 -17.35 -18.37 1.63
N ARG A 129 -18.14 -17.31 1.87
CA ARG A 129 -19.61 -17.38 1.89
C ARG A 129 -20.19 -17.77 0.53
N LEU A 130 -19.66 -17.22 -0.55
CA LEU A 130 -20.06 -17.58 -1.91
C LEU A 130 -19.84 -19.07 -2.17
N TRP A 131 -18.69 -19.64 -1.80
CA TRP A 131 -18.41 -21.07 -1.96
C TRP A 131 -19.32 -21.99 -1.12
N MET A 132 -19.84 -21.51 0.00
CA MET A 132 -20.82 -22.24 0.82
C MET A 132 -22.26 -22.06 0.33
N SER A 133 -22.52 -21.11 -0.57
CA SER A 133 -23.85 -20.78 -1.04
C SER A 133 -24.11 -21.32 -2.45
N HIS A 134 -25.38 -21.58 -2.77
CA HIS A 134 -25.78 -22.02 -4.11
C HIS A 134 -25.96 -20.84 -5.10
N GLN A 135 -25.72 -19.60 -4.66
CA GLN A 135 -25.98 -18.39 -5.44
C GLN A 135 -24.69 -17.58 -5.57
N ALA A 136 -24.38 -17.14 -6.78
CA ALA A 136 -23.19 -16.33 -7.08
C ALA A 136 -23.37 -14.87 -6.64
N THR A 137 -23.42 -14.61 -5.33
CA THR A 137 -23.62 -13.26 -4.79
C THR A 137 -22.52 -12.85 -3.82
N LEU A 138 -22.10 -11.59 -3.92
CA LEU A 138 -21.19 -10.93 -2.99
C LEU A 138 -21.92 -9.74 -2.37
N PRO A 139 -22.83 -9.98 -1.40
CA PRO A 139 -23.69 -8.94 -0.86
C PRO A 139 -22.85 -7.85 -0.21
N PHE A 140 -23.16 -6.58 -0.50
CA PHE A 140 -22.46 -5.39 -0.01
C PHE A 140 -21.02 -5.17 -0.52
N TYR A 141 -20.53 -5.98 -1.46
CA TYR A 141 -19.17 -5.82 -1.99
C TYR A 141 -18.91 -4.42 -2.54
N ASN A 142 -19.75 -3.95 -3.46
CA ASN A 142 -19.64 -2.63 -4.07
C ASN A 142 -19.81 -1.49 -3.05
N LEU A 143 -20.61 -1.72 -2.00
CA LEU A 143 -20.78 -0.74 -0.92
C LEU A 143 -19.52 -0.66 -0.07
N ALA A 144 -18.94 -1.80 0.32
CA ALA A 144 -17.68 -1.86 1.05
C ALA A 144 -16.53 -1.25 0.24
N GLU A 145 -16.48 -1.51 -1.07
CA GLU A 145 -15.53 -0.92 -2.00
C GLU A 145 -15.69 0.61 -2.06
N LEU A 146 -16.91 1.11 -2.21
CA LEU A 146 -17.20 2.54 -2.20
C LEU A 146 -16.76 3.19 -0.88
N VAL A 147 -17.07 2.58 0.26
CA VAL A 147 -16.65 3.06 1.58
C VAL A 147 -15.12 3.13 1.68
N CYS A 148 -14.41 2.12 1.18
CA CYS A 148 -12.95 2.10 1.16
C CYS A 148 -12.37 3.16 0.19
N GLY A 149 -13.04 3.40 -0.94
CA GLY A 149 -12.71 4.48 -1.87
C GLY A 149 -12.85 5.86 -1.22
N VAL A 150 -13.98 6.11 -0.55
CA VAL A 150 -14.21 7.35 0.21
C VAL A 150 -13.19 7.52 1.33
N ALA A 151 -12.91 6.46 2.11
CA ALA A 151 -11.89 6.49 3.15
C ALA A 151 -10.49 6.80 2.59
N SER A 152 -10.15 6.26 1.42
CA SER A 152 -8.90 6.57 0.72
C SER A 152 -8.80 8.04 0.33
N VAL A 153 -9.89 8.64 -0.17
CA VAL A 153 -9.97 10.08 -0.47
C VAL A 153 -9.79 10.90 0.80
N VAL A 154 -10.44 10.51 1.91
CA VAL A 154 -10.27 11.20 3.21
C VAL A 154 -8.82 11.17 3.68
N VAL A 155 -8.14 10.02 3.59
CA VAL A 155 -6.71 9.90 3.91
C VAL A 155 -5.87 10.79 3.01
N ALA A 156 -6.12 10.79 1.69
CA ALA A 156 -5.40 11.63 0.73
C ALA A 156 -5.58 13.13 1.02
N VAL A 157 -6.81 13.58 1.29
CA VAL A 157 -7.11 14.98 1.65
C VAL A 157 -6.46 15.35 2.97
N ARG A 158 -6.52 14.49 3.99
CA ARG A 158 -5.85 14.69 5.27
C ARG A 158 -4.34 14.84 5.08
N ALA A 159 -3.71 13.94 4.32
CA ALA A 159 -2.29 13.98 4.03
C ALA A 159 -1.90 15.26 3.29
N HIS A 160 -2.67 15.66 2.28
CA HIS A 160 -2.46 16.89 1.53
C HIS A 160 -2.54 18.14 2.43
N ARG A 161 -3.55 18.21 3.31
CA ARG A 161 -3.70 19.31 4.27
C ARG A 161 -2.56 19.37 5.29
N ARG A 162 -2.06 18.22 5.75
CA ARG A 162 -0.92 18.14 6.69
C ARG A 162 0.43 18.48 6.05
N LEU A 163 0.63 18.08 4.79
CA LEU A 163 1.84 18.41 4.02
C LEU A 163 1.98 19.92 3.79
N GLY A 164 0.86 20.60 3.51
CA GLY A 164 0.86 22.02 3.20
C GLY A 164 1.71 22.36 1.97
N ARG A 165 1.90 23.66 1.74
CA ARG A 165 2.83 24.14 0.70
C ARG A 165 4.27 24.12 1.24
N PRO A 166 5.23 23.60 0.48
CA PRO A 166 6.63 23.69 0.89
C PRO A 166 7.11 25.14 0.83
N GLU A 167 8.10 25.45 1.66
CA GLU A 167 8.82 26.73 1.56
C GLU A 167 9.62 26.77 0.25
N PRO A 168 9.44 27.81 -0.59
CA PRO A 168 10.20 27.94 -1.82
C PRO A 168 11.71 28.02 -1.55
N ARG A 169 12.49 27.28 -2.33
CA ARG A 169 13.96 27.33 -2.29
C ARG A 169 14.51 28.09 -3.51
N PRO A 170 15.69 28.73 -3.41
CA PRO A 170 16.35 29.34 -4.56
C PRO A 170 16.53 28.35 -5.70
N PHE A 171 16.19 28.79 -6.91
CA PHE A 171 16.32 27.94 -8.10
C PHE A 171 17.79 27.85 -8.54
N VAL A 172 18.32 26.63 -8.52
CA VAL A 172 19.68 26.31 -9.02
C VAL A 172 19.57 25.38 -10.23
N PRO A 173 19.85 25.84 -11.47
CA PRO A 173 19.68 25.03 -12.69
C PRO A 173 20.38 23.67 -12.64
N GLY A 174 21.57 23.62 -12.04
CA GLY A 174 22.41 22.41 -11.97
C GLY A 174 21.78 21.23 -11.24
N HIS A 175 20.76 21.44 -10.41
CA HIS A 175 20.09 20.37 -9.65
C HIS A 175 18.87 19.78 -10.37
N TRP A 176 18.44 20.33 -11.51
CA TRP A 176 17.26 19.86 -12.22
C TRP A 176 17.62 19.00 -13.43
N ARG A 177 16.88 17.92 -13.65
CA ARG A 177 17.00 16.98 -14.77
C ARG A 177 15.64 16.85 -15.45
N LEU A 178 15.64 16.78 -16.79
CA LEU A 178 14.42 16.70 -17.60
C LEU A 178 13.40 17.82 -17.29
N GLY A 179 13.88 18.97 -16.80
CA GLY A 179 13.04 20.12 -16.44
C GLY A 179 12.17 19.99 -15.19
N GLN A 180 12.03 18.78 -14.60
CA GLN A 180 11.07 18.49 -13.53
C GLN A 180 11.65 17.66 -12.36
N LEU A 181 12.71 16.88 -12.59
CA LEU A 181 13.27 15.98 -11.59
C LEU A 181 14.41 16.65 -10.83
N TYR A 182 14.27 16.78 -9.51
CA TYR A 182 15.34 17.29 -8.65
C TYR A 182 16.35 16.18 -8.34
N LYS A 183 17.64 16.46 -8.52
CA LYS A 183 18.74 15.56 -8.23
C LYS A 183 19.91 16.33 -7.63
N ASN A 184 20.07 16.24 -6.32
CA ASN A 184 21.23 16.76 -5.59
C ASN A 184 21.69 15.75 -4.51
N PRO A 185 22.80 15.03 -4.71
CA PRO A 185 23.36 14.10 -3.72
C PRO A 185 23.83 14.78 -2.42
N ASP A 186 24.19 16.06 -2.48
CA ASP A 186 24.68 16.82 -1.32
C ASP A 186 23.54 17.31 -0.41
N ASP A 187 22.31 17.42 -0.94
CA ASP A 187 21.12 17.83 -0.18
C ASP A 187 20.51 16.64 0.59
N PRO A 188 20.57 16.61 1.95
CA PRO A 188 20.08 15.49 2.77
C PRO A 188 18.57 15.25 2.66
N ALA A 189 17.80 16.22 2.17
CA ALA A 189 16.36 16.09 2.06
C ALA A 189 15.95 15.02 1.04
N LEU A 190 15.00 14.18 1.43
CA LEU A 190 14.28 13.27 0.54
C LEU A 190 13.16 14.03 -0.18
N PHE A 191 12.47 14.92 0.54
CA PHE A 191 11.38 15.75 -0.01
C PHE A 191 11.83 17.20 -0.16
N VAL A 192 11.65 17.75 -1.36
CA VAL A 192 12.00 19.14 -1.68
C VAL A 192 10.86 19.82 -2.44
N PRO A 193 10.77 21.16 -2.43
CA PRO A 193 9.83 21.88 -3.29
C PRO A 193 10.11 21.61 -4.77
N THR A 194 9.05 21.58 -5.58
CA THR A 194 9.13 21.64 -7.05
C THR A 194 9.75 22.95 -7.52
N ARG A 195 10.16 23.03 -8.79
CA ARG A 195 10.82 24.23 -9.36
C ARG A 195 10.02 25.52 -9.16
N ASP A 196 8.71 25.43 -9.24
CA ASP A 196 7.76 26.53 -9.03
C ASP A 196 7.43 26.77 -7.53
N GLY A 197 8.00 25.99 -6.62
CA GLY A 197 7.80 26.08 -5.17
C GLY A 197 6.41 25.66 -4.68
N ARG A 198 5.54 25.14 -5.56
CA ARG A 198 4.12 24.93 -5.24
C ARG A 198 3.79 23.55 -4.67
N ARG A 199 4.61 22.54 -4.97
CA ARG A 199 4.37 21.13 -4.64
C ARG A 199 5.63 20.49 -4.09
N TRP A 200 5.48 19.32 -3.52
CA TRP A 200 6.60 18.48 -3.09
C TRP A 200 7.07 17.57 -4.24
N THR A 201 8.36 17.32 -4.31
CA THR A 201 8.99 16.31 -5.18
C THR A 201 10.05 15.54 -4.40
N LEU A 202 10.43 14.37 -4.90
CA LEU A 202 11.54 13.58 -4.37
C LEU A 202 12.88 14.09 -4.88
N ASN A 203 13.91 13.97 -4.05
CA ASN A 203 15.29 14.14 -4.43
C ASN A 203 15.88 12.83 -4.99
N PHE A 204 15.97 12.74 -6.32
CA PHE A 204 16.54 11.59 -7.03
C PHE A 204 18.07 11.50 -6.93
N GLY A 205 18.71 12.42 -6.19
CA GLY A 205 20.10 12.26 -5.74
C GLY A 205 20.25 11.25 -4.61
N ARG A 206 19.13 10.87 -3.96
CA ARG A 206 19.11 9.93 -2.83
C ARG A 206 18.82 8.50 -3.29
N PRO A 207 19.55 7.50 -2.78
CA PRO A 207 19.31 6.09 -3.13
C PRO A 207 17.90 5.62 -2.76
N VAL A 208 17.33 6.18 -1.68
CA VAL A 208 15.95 5.91 -1.24
C VAL A 208 14.93 6.24 -2.32
N ALA A 209 15.09 7.36 -3.04
CA ALA A 209 14.17 7.72 -4.13
C ALA A 209 14.21 6.72 -5.30
N GLY A 210 15.40 6.19 -5.61
CA GLY A 210 15.56 5.12 -6.58
C GLY A 210 14.93 3.80 -6.12
N ALA A 211 15.10 3.43 -4.85
CA ALA A 211 14.48 2.25 -4.26
C ALA A 211 12.94 2.33 -4.26
N LEU A 212 12.38 3.48 -3.91
CA LEU A 212 10.93 3.74 -3.97
C LEU A 212 10.40 3.56 -5.40
N LEU A 213 11.08 4.13 -6.40
CA LEU A 213 10.70 3.95 -7.80
C LEU A 213 10.79 2.48 -8.23
N GLY A 214 11.86 1.78 -7.83
CA GLY A 214 12.04 0.36 -8.12
C GLY A 214 10.92 -0.51 -7.55
N ILE A 215 10.50 -0.28 -6.30
CA ILE A 215 9.38 -1.01 -5.68
C ILE A 215 8.08 -0.74 -6.42
N VAL A 216 7.77 0.53 -6.73
CA VAL A 216 6.53 0.89 -7.44
C VAL A 216 6.48 0.23 -8.82
N LEU A 217 7.59 0.22 -9.56
CA LEU A 217 7.66 -0.44 -10.87
C LEU A 217 7.58 -1.97 -10.75
N ALA A 218 8.29 -2.57 -9.81
CA ALA A 218 8.28 -4.01 -9.60
C ALA A 218 6.87 -4.51 -9.22
N VAL A 219 6.19 -3.80 -8.31
CA VAL A 219 4.85 -4.19 -7.86
C VAL A 219 3.78 -3.82 -8.88
N GLY A 220 3.87 -2.63 -9.49
CA GLY A 220 2.85 -2.16 -10.43
C GLY A 220 2.87 -2.90 -11.77
N VAL A 221 4.02 -3.43 -12.19
CA VAL A 221 4.20 -4.04 -13.52
C VAL A 221 4.48 -5.55 -13.42
N LEU A 222 5.45 -5.96 -12.60
CA LEU A 222 5.90 -7.36 -12.61
C LEU A 222 4.95 -8.27 -11.83
N ALA A 223 4.44 -7.83 -10.68
CA ALA A 223 3.58 -8.68 -9.85
C ALA A 223 2.27 -9.11 -10.55
N PRO A 224 1.49 -8.21 -11.19
CA PRO A 224 0.31 -8.62 -11.97
C PRO A 224 0.67 -9.53 -13.15
N THR A 225 1.77 -9.25 -13.83
CA THR A 225 2.23 -10.05 -14.99
C THR A 225 2.55 -11.48 -14.57
N VAL A 226 3.27 -11.66 -13.47
CA VAL A 226 3.59 -12.99 -12.91
C VAL A 226 2.34 -13.69 -12.39
N LEU A 227 1.45 -12.97 -11.68
CA LEU A 227 0.17 -13.53 -11.21
C LEU A 227 -0.70 -14.03 -12.36
N ILE A 228 -0.85 -13.24 -13.43
CA ILE A 228 -1.59 -13.64 -14.63
C ILE A 228 -0.91 -14.85 -15.29
N ALA A 229 0.41 -14.84 -15.44
CA ALA A 229 1.13 -15.96 -16.05
C ALA A 229 1.05 -17.27 -15.24
N LEU A 230 0.90 -17.19 -13.91
CA LEU A 230 0.68 -18.34 -13.04
C LEU A 230 -0.78 -18.79 -12.98
N ALA A 231 -1.73 -17.85 -13.08
CA ALA A 231 -3.16 -18.16 -13.08
C ALA A 231 -3.67 -18.74 -14.41
N LEU A 232 -2.97 -18.45 -15.51
CA LEU A 232 -3.25 -18.99 -16.84
C LEU A 232 -2.55 -20.34 -17.12
N ARG A 233 -1.88 -20.93 -16.12
CA ARG A 233 -1.29 -22.28 -16.16
C ARG A 233 -2.17 -23.25 -15.38
#